data_AF-A0A1B6F0F4-F1
#
_entry.id   AF-A0A1B6F0F4-F1
#
_cell.length_a   1.000
_cell.length_b   1.000
_cell.length_c   1.000
_cell.angle_alpha   90.00
_cell.angle_beta   90.00
_cell.angle_gamma   90.00
#
_symmetry.space_group_name_H-M   'P 1'
#
loop_
_entity.id
_entity.type
_entity.pdbx_description
1 polymer ?
#
loop_
_entity_poly.entity_id
_entity_poly.type
_entity_poly.pdbx_seq_one_letter_code
_entity_poly.pdbx_strand_id
1 'polypeptide(L)'
;GIPKARVYIMTGDSYNYGWASGGDSILSEFGTLSLEFGYLSDVTYNRIYRDKVDNIRQFVNKLKKPRNLYPVYLSPDTGEWGQRHVTMGPLGDSFFEYLLKEWLRSGREAQDARKMYDEAMEAVMTHTLRTSIGGLMYFSEFNLKWLDEKMTHLACFSGGMLALGAHTLQTPQSARYM
;
A
#
# COMPACT_ATOMS: atom_id res chain seq x y z
N GLY A 1 -3.61 16.04 -4.43
CA GLY A 1 -3.19 15.61 -3.09
C GLY A 1 -3.74 14.23 -2.82
N ILE A 2 -3.70 13.79 -1.57
CA ILE A 2 -4.28 12.52 -1.14
C ILE A 2 -5.82 12.64 -1.17
N PRO A 3 -6.54 11.73 -1.84
CA PRO A 3 -7.99 11.78 -1.91
C PRO A 3 -8.62 11.43 -0.55
N LYS A 4 -9.82 11.96 -0.32
CA LYS A 4 -10.67 11.58 0.81
C LYS A 4 -11.50 10.35 0.43
N ALA A 5 -11.90 9.58 1.44
CA ALA A 5 -12.57 8.29 1.30
C ALA A 5 -13.95 8.37 0.62
N ARG A 6 -14.70 9.44 0.88
CA ARG A 6 -16.06 9.62 0.36
C ARG A 6 -16.16 10.88 -0.48
N VAL A 7 -16.90 10.77 -1.58
CA VAL A 7 -17.23 11.89 -2.47
C VAL A 7 -18.72 11.87 -2.79
N TYR A 8 -19.38 13.02 -2.64
CA TYR A 8 -20.73 13.23 -3.15
C TYR A 8 -20.64 13.58 -4.63
N ILE A 9 -21.00 12.64 -5.50
CA ILE A 9 -20.79 12.77 -6.96
C ILE A 9 -21.52 13.99 -7.55
N MET A 10 -22.67 14.38 -6.99
CA MET A 10 -23.44 15.52 -7.48
C MET A 10 -22.80 16.88 -7.16
N THR A 11 -22.20 17.01 -5.97
CA THR A 11 -21.68 18.30 -5.48
C THR A 11 -20.16 18.40 -5.58
N GLY A 12 -19.46 17.26 -5.65
CA GLY A 12 -18.00 17.17 -5.57
C GLY A 12 -17.47 17.24 -4.13
N ASP A 13 -18.33 17.41 -3.12
CA ASP A 13 -17.90 17.48 -1.73
C ASP A 13 -17.28 16.17 -1.28
N SER A 14 -16.17 16.24 -0.54
CA SER A 14 -15.42 15.06 -0.12
C SER A 14 -15.00 15.09 1.35
N TYR A 15 -15.05 13.93 1.99
CA TYR A 15 -14.91 13.77 3.44
C TYR A 15 -14.38 12.38 3.79
N ASN A 16 -13.53 12.30 4.82
CA ASN A 16 -13.06 11.03 5.37
C ASN A 16 -14.06 10.44 6.35
N TYR A 17 -13.82 9.20 6.80
CA TYR A 17 -14.68 8.56 7.80
C TYR A 17 -14.59 9.30 9.14
N GLY A 18 -15.73 9.46 9.82
CA GLY A 18 -15.76 10.12 11.13
C GLY A 18 -14.98 9.38 12.22
N TRP A 19 -14.75 8.08 12.03
CA TRP A 19 -13.95 7.24 12.94
C TRP A 19 -12.46 7.20 12.57
N ALA A 20 -12.08 7.63 11.36
CA ALA A 20 -10.68 7.64 10.96
C ALA A 20 -9.96 8.73 11.76
N SER A 21 -8.92 8.33 12.49
CA SER A 21 -8.12 9.18 13.37
C SER A 21 -7.85 10.55 12.72
N GLY A 22 -8.35 11.64 13.30
CA GLY A 22 -8.07 12.99 12.80
C GLY A 22 -8.64 13.34 11.42
N GLY A 23 -9.56 12.51 10.87
CA GLY A 23 -10.05 12.68 9.51
C GLY A 23 -9.03 12.26 8.45
N ASP A 24 -8.17 11.30 8.77
CA ASP A 24 -7.15 10.76 7.85
C ASP A 24 -7.75 9.90 6.72
N SER A 25 -7.03 9.83 5.61
CA SER A 25 -7.31 8.91 4.51
C SER A 25 -6.60 7.57 4.73
N ILE A 26 -7.20 6.50 4.20
CA ILE A 26 -6.73 5.12 4.42
C ILE A 26 -5.78 4.68 3.30
N LEU A 27 -4.65 4.08 3.67
CA LEU A 27 -3.57 3.68 2.76
C LEU A 27 -4.04 2.78 1.62
N SER A 28 -4.77 1.71 1.92
CA SER A 28 -5.36 0.83 0.90
C SER A 28 -6.38 1.56 0.01
N GLU A 29 -7.15 2.52 0.52
CA GLU A 29 -8.15 3.22 -0.30
C GLU A 29 -7.52 4.15 -1.33
N PHE A 30 -6.64 5.07 -0.90
CA PHE A 30 -5.98 5.96 -1.85
C PHE A 30 -4.86 5.29 -2.64
N GLY A 31 -4.34 4.18 -2.13
CA GLY A 31 -3.26 3.39 -2.71
C GLY A 31 -3.70 2.42 -3.80
N THR A 32 -4.99 2.11 -3.87
CA THR A 32 -5.56 1.07 -4.73
C THR A 32 -6.46 1.68 -5.82
N LEU A 33 -5.94 2.72 -6.46
CA LEU A 33 -6.59 3.42 -7.58
C LEU A 33 -5.76 3.36 -8.87
N SER A 34 -4.48 2.95 -8.77
CA SER A 34 -3.51 3.18 -9.83
C SER A 34 -3.81 2.38 -11.10
N LEU A 35 -4.24 1.12 -10.95
CA LEU A 35 -4.53 0.25 -12.08
C LEU A 35 -5.70 0.77 -12.91
N GLU A 36 -6.80 1.14 -12.25
CA GLU A 36 -8.05 1.61 -12.85
C GLU A 36 -7.85 2.97 -13.49
N PHE A 37 -7.25 3.93 -12.76
CA PHE A 37 -7.02 5.28 -13.30
C PHE A 37 -6.00 5.27 -14.43
N GLY A 38 -5.00 4.38 -14.36
CA GLY A 38 -4.06 4.21 -15.46
C GLY A 38 -4.72 3.65 -16.71
N TYR A 39 -5.58 2.62 -16.58
CA TYR A 39 -6.35 2.09 -17.71
C TYR A 39 -7.36 3.12 -18.24
N LEU A 40 -8.01 3.88 -17.36
CA LEU A 40 -8.94 4.94 -17.74
C LEU A 40 -8.24 6.01 -18.60
N SER A 41 -7.00 6.37 -18.27
CA SER A 41 -6.19 7.24 -19.13
C SER A 41 -5.85 6.62 -20.48
N ASP A 42 -5.59 5.31 -20.56
CA ASP A 42 -5.28 4.63 -21.82
C ASP A 42 -6.48 4.65 -22.78
N VAL A 43 -7.68 4.35 -22.26
CA VAL A 43 -8.88 4.23 -23.11
C VAL A 43 -9.55 5.56 -23.45
N THR A 44 -9.35 6.58 -22.61
CA THR A 44 -9.91 7.93 -22.84
C THR A 44 -8.93 8.88 -23.53
N TYR A 45 -7.66 8.49 -23.65
CA TYR A 45 -6.55 9.35 -24.05
C TYR A 45 -6.39 10.61 -23.16
N ASN A 46 -7.00 10.62 -21.97
CA ASN A 46 -6.93 11.72 -21.03
C ASN A 46 -6.00 11.37 -19.87
N ARG A 47 -4.83 12.01 -19.84
CA ARG A 47 -3.77 11.75 -18.84
C ARG A 47 -4.16 12.15 -17.41
N ILE A 48 -5.22 12.94 -17.22
CA ILE A 48 -5.58 13.45 -15.90
C ILE A 48 -5.75 12.33 -14.87
N TYR A 49 -6.29 11.16 -15.25
CA TYR A 49 -6.52 10.06 -14.32
C TYR A 49 -5.20 9.45 -13.85
N ARG A 50 -4.32 9.05 -14.77
CA ARG A 50 -2.97 8.56 -14.47
C ARG A 50 -2.16 9.57 -13.67
N ASP A 51 -2.16 10.84 -14.06
CA ASP A 51 -1.39 11.87 -13.39
C ASP A 51 -1.84 12.04 -11.92
N LYS A 52 -3.13 11.85 -11.59
CA LYS A 52 -3.61 11.92 -10.19
C LYS A 52 -3.01 10.80 -9.34
N VAL A 53 -3.03 9.56 -9.81
CA VAL A 53 -2.53 8.40 -9.05
C VAL A 53 -1.01 8.34 -9.01
N ASP A 54 -0.32 8.78 -10.06
CA ASP A 54 1.14 8.93 -10.04
C ASP A 54 1.58 9.99 -9.03
N ASN A 55 0.85 11.10 -8.92
CA ASN A 55 1.13 12.11 -7.91
C ASN A 55 0.96 11.58 -6.48
N ILE A 56 -0.06 10.74 -6.22
CA ILE A 56 -0.24 10.09 -4.92
C ILE A 56 0.99 9.22 -4.59
N ARG A 57 1.36 8.34 -5.54
CA ARG A 57 2.48 7.41 -5.38
C ARG A 57 3.81 8.14 -5.16
N GLN A 58 4.10 9.16 -5.96
CA GLN A 58 5.31 9.98 -5.82
C GLN A 58 5.34 10.73 -4.48
N PHE A 59 4.21 11.27 -4.02
CA PHE A 59 4.10 11.94 -2.74
C PHE A 59 4.41 10.97 -1.59
N VAL A 60 3.74 9.82 -1.56
CA VAL A 60 3.94 8.76 -0.56
C VAL A 60 5.37 8.22 -0.58
N ASN A 61 5.98 8.11 -1.77
CA ASN A 61 7.37 7.67 -1.90
C ASN A 61 8.34 8.63 -1.19
N LYS A 62 8.11 9.95 -1.31
CA LYS A 62 8.94 10.99 -0.69
C LYS A 62 8.76 11.12 0.83
N LEU A 63 7.62 10.68 1.37
CA LEU A 63 7.38 10.74 2.81
C LEU A 63 8.36 9.88 3.61
N LYS A 64 8.87 10.43 4.72
CA LYS A 64 9.68 9.68 5.67
C LYS A 64 8.81 8.61 6.34
N LYS A 65 9.20 7.36 6.19
CA LYS A 65 8.48 6.19 6.70
C LYS A 65 9.05 5.76 8.05
N PRO A 66 8.25 5.65 9.12
CA PRO A 66 8.75 5.16 10.39
C PRO A 66 9.21 3.70 10.25
N ARG A 67 10.50 3.43 10.48
CA ARG A 67 11.13 2.11 10.27
C ARG A 67 10.93 1.55 8.85
N ASN A 68 10.84 2.43 7.84
CA ASN A 68 10.53 2.07 6.46
C ASN A 68 9.17 1.37 6.26
N LEU A 69 8.29 1.38 7.27
CA LEU A 69 6.94 0.86 7.20
C LEU A 69 5.95 1.96 6.79
N TYR A 70 4.81 1.55 6.23
CA TYR A 70 3.74 2.43 5.79
C TYR A 70 2.58 2.41 6.80
N PRO A 71 2.38 3.48 7.59
CA PRO A 71 1.18 3.63 8.40
C PRO A 71 -0.08 3.63 7.54
N VAL A 72 -1.16 3.04 8.04
CA VAL A 72 -2.43 2.94 7.29
C VAL A 72 -3.22 4.25 7.23
N TYR A 73 -2.83 5.26 8.01
CA TYR A 73 -3.51 6.56 8.07
C TYR A 73 -2.58 7.69 7.60
N LEU A 74 -3.07 8.52 6.69
CA LEU A 74 -2.36 9.69 6.16
C LEU A 74 -3.31 10.88 6.09
N SER A 75 -2.95 12.00 6.70
CA SER A 75 -3.77 13.20 6.65
C SER A 75 -3.74 13.81 5.24
N PRO A 76 -4.89 13.99 4.57
CA PRO A 76 -4.92 14.65 3.27
C PRO A 76 -4.69 16.16 3.36
N ASP A 77 -4.87 16.75 4.54
CA ASP A 77 -4.76 18.19 4.77
C ASP A 77 -3.31 18.59 5.12
N THR A 78 -2.61 17.82 5.95
CA THR A 78 -1.22 18.09 6.33
C THR A 78 -0.20 17.31 5.50
N GLY A 79 -0.61 16.19 4.92
CA GLY A 79 0.30 15.27 4.22
C GLY A 79 1.19 14.45 5.15
N GLU A 80 0.89 14.42 6.45
CA GLU A 80 1.65 13.69 7.46
C GLU A 80 0.99 12.36 7.83
N TRP A 81 1.82 11.38 8.22
CA TRP A 81 1.32 10.11 8.75
C TRP A 81 0.54 10.32 10.05
N GLY A 82 -0.63 9.70 10.12
CA GLY A 82 -1.47 9.66 11.31
C GLY A 82 -0.99 8.62 12.33
N GLN A 83 -1.94 7.92 12.94
CA GLN A 83 -1.64 6.83 13.85
C GLN A 83 -0.75 5.77 13.16
N ARG A 84 0.34 5.37 13.83
CA ARG A 84 1.34 4.43 13.31
C ARG A 84 0.90 2.97 13.48
N HIS A 85 -0.26 2.66 12.92
CA HIS A 85 -0.72 1.29 12.71
C HIS A 85 -0.25 0.80 11.33
N VAL A 86 0.37 -0.38 11.28
CA VAL A 86 0.88 -1.00 10.05
C VAL A 86 0.38 -2.44 10.04
N THR A 87 -0.17 -2.87 8.91
CA THR A 87 -0.67 -4.24 8.72
C THR A 87 -0.60 -4.62 7.25
N MET A 88 -0.43 -5.92 6.98
CA MET A 88 -0.63 -6.51 5.65
C MET A 88 -2.11 -6.87 5.42
N GLY A 89 -3.00 -6.60 6.37
CA GLY A 89 -4.44 -6.85 6.29
C GLY A 89 -5.25 -5.57 6.06
N PRO A 90 -6.46 -5.47 6.65
CA PRO A 90 -7.37 -4.35 6.41
C PRO A 90 -6.68 -3.00 6.53
N LEU A 91 -7.06 -2.04 5.70
CA LEU A 91 -6.54 -0.68 5.66
C LEU A 91 -5.15 -0.55 5.01
N GLY A 92 -4.35 -1.61 4.90
CA GLY A 92 -3.00 -1.57 4.32
C GLY A 92 -2.75 -2.50 3.12
N ASP A 93 -3.38 -3.67 3.10
CA ASP A 93 -3.23 -4.76 2.13
C ASP A 93 -2.98 -4.33 0.67
N SER A 94 -4.02 -3.85 -0.01
CA SER A 94 -4.03 -3.68 -1.47
C SER A 94 -3.14 -2.53 -1.96
N PHE A 95 -2.62 -1.69 -1.07
CA PHE A 95 -1.59 -0.71 -1.43
C PHE A 95 -0.32 -1.42 -1.90
N PHE A 96 0.14 -2.43 -1.14
CA PHE A 96 1.34 -3.21 -1.50
C PHE A 96 1.13 -4.01 -2.78
N GLU A 97 -0.08 -4.56 -2.95
CA GLU A 97 -0.50 -5.27 -4.14
C GLU A 97 -0.39 -4.38 -5.39
N TYR A 98 -0.86 -3.14 -5.30
CA TYR A 98 -0.90 -2.21 -6.43
C TYR A 98 0.46 -1.67 -6.79
N LEU A 99 1.41 -1.58 -5.86
CA LEU A 99 2.80 -1.25 -6.20
C LEU A 99 3.41 -2.27 -7.16
N LEU A 100 3.24 -3.58 -6.87
CA LEU A 100 3.73 -4.63 -7.76
C LEU A 100 2.94 -4.66 -9.06
N LYS A 101 1.61 -4.62 -8.98
CA LYS A 101 0.75 -4.73 -10.17
C LYS A 101 0.86 -3.52 -11.10
N GLU A 102 1.11 -2.31 -10.59
CA GLU A 102 1.33 -1.12 -11.41
C GLU A 102 2.58 -1.28 -12.27
N TRP A 103 3.66 -1.80 -11.69
CA TRP A 103 4.87 -2.11 -12.42
C TRP A 103 4.60 -3.16 -13.52
N LEU A 104 3.86 -4.22 -13.21
CA LEU A 104 3.51 -5.24 -14.22
C LEU A 104 2.60 -4.67 -15.32
N ARG A 105 1.56 -3.92 -14.96
CA ARG A 105 0.58 -3.35 -15.90
C ARG A 105 1.21 -2.33 -16.83
N SER A 106 2.16 -1.54 -16.35
CA SER A 106 2.91 -0.56 -17.14
C SER A 106 3.96 -1.20 -18.07
N GLY A 107 3.91 -2.51 -18.34
CA GLY A 107 4.94 -3.17 -19.15
C GLY A 107 6.32 -3.13 -18.50
N ARG A 108 6.37 -3.05 -17.16
CA ARG A 108 7.60 -2.88 -16.34
C ARG A 108 8.23 -1.49 -16.45
N GLU A 109 7.50 -0.46 -16.86
CA GLU A 109 8.03 0.91 -16.97
C GLU A 109 7.96 1.71 -15.66
N ALA A 110 6.98 1.42 -14.78
CA ALA A 110 6.83 2.11 -13.49
C ALA A 110 7.85 1.60 -12.44
N GLN A 111 9.14 1.89 -12.67
CA GLN A 111 10.27 1.42 -11.85
C GLN A 111 10.21 1.91 -10.40
N ASP A 112 9.64 3.08 -10.16
CA ASP A 112 9.41 3.61 -8.82
C ASP A 112 8.36 2.79 -8.06
N ALA A 113 7.34 2.24 -8.73
CA ALA A 113 6.38 1.32 -8.10
C ALA A 113 7.08 0.04 -7.66
N ARG A 114 7.91 -0.52 -8.54
CA ARG A 114 8.69 -1.72 -8.24
C ARG A 114 9.62 -1.52 -7.05
N LYS A 115 10.37 -0.42 -7.05
CA LYS A 115 11.28 -0.08 -5.96
C LYS A 115 10.53 0.08 -4.64
N MET A 116 9.40 0.79 -4.63
CA MET A 116 8.57 0.93 -3.44
C MET A 116 8.07 -0.42 -2.93
N TYR A 117 7.66 -1.33 -3.83
CA TYR A 117 7.25 -2.69 -3.45
C TYR A 117 8.39 -3.46 -2.77
N ASP A 118 9.58 -3.50 -3.39
CA ASP A 118 10.71 -4.25 -2.86
C ASP A 118 11.16 -3.69 -1.49
N GLU A 119 11.24 -2.37 -1.34
CA GLU A 119 11.57 -1.71 -0.06
C GLU A 119 10.52 -1.95 1.01
N ALA A 120 9.22 -1.90 0.64
CA ALA A 120 8.13 -2.19 1.55
C ALA A 120 8.16 -3.63 2.05
N MET A 121 8.36 -4.60 1.15
CA MET A 121 8.40 -6.02 1.51
C MET A 121 9.60 -6.36 2.38
N GLU A 122 10.77 -5.78 2.13
CA GLU A 122 11.93 -5.94 3.02
C GLU A 122 11.61 -5.44 4.45
N ALA A 123 10.99 -4.27 4.57
CA ALA A 123 10.63 -3.68 5.86
C ALA A 123 9.55 -4.52 6.58
N VAL A 124 8.51 -4.95 5.86
CA VAL A 124 7.44 -5.80 6.39
C VAL A 124 8.00 -7.13 6.87
N MET A 125 8.83 -7.81 6.09
CA MET A 125 9.45 -9.06 6.51
C MET A 125 10.33 -8.88 7.75
N THR A 126 11.16 -7.83 7.76
CA THR A 126 12.05 -7.54 8.89
C THR A 126 11.28 -7.26 10.17
N HIS A 127 10.20 -6.49 10.09
CA HIS A 127 9.53 -5.98 11.28
C HIS A 127 8.31 -6.80 11.71
N THR A 128 7.62 -7.49 10.81
CA THR A 128 6.29 -8.06 11.08
C THR A 128 6.18 -9.57 10.84
N LEU A 129 7.11 -10.20 10.11
CA LEU A 129 7.07 -11.65 9.89
C LEU A 129 7.43 -12.39 11.19
N ARG A 130 6.54 -13.25 11.67
CA ARG A 130 6.71 -14.05 12.89
C ARG A 130 6.51 -15.52 12.59
N THR A 131 7.05 -16.36 13.47
CA THR A 131 6.85 -17.80 13.44
C THR A 131 6.18 -18.21 14.74
N SER A 132 5.03 -18.88 14.64
CA SER A 132 4.32 -19.40 15.81
C SER A 132 5.10 -20.55 16.47
N ILE A 133 4.70 -20.95 17.68
CA ILE A 133 5.29 -22.11 18.38
C ILE A 133 5.20 -23.38 17.51
N GLY A 134 4.16 -23.51 16.68
CA GLY A 134 3.97 -24.63 15.75
C GLY A 134 4.75 -24.52 14.44
N GLY A 135 5.61 -23.51 14.27
CA GLY A 135 6.41 -23.33 13.05
C GLY A 135 5.68 -22.63 11.89
N LEU A 136 4.47 -22.10 12.12
CA LEU A 136 3.71 -21.40 11.07
C LEU A 136 4.15 -19.94 10.97
N MET A 137 4.50 -19.50 9.76
CA MET A 137 4.84 -18.10 9.50
C MET A 137 3.59 -17.26 9.27
N TYR A 138 3.56 -16.06 9.85
CA TYR A 138 2.46 -15.11 9.69
C TYR A 138 2.96 -13.66 9.80
N PHE A 139 2.24 -12.73 9.17
CA PHE A 139 2.51 -11.30 9.30
C PHE A 139 1.69 -10.73 10.46
N SER A 140 2.36 -10.35 11.55
CA SER A 140 1.75 -9.67 12.70
C SER A 140 1.43 -8.21 12.38
N GLU A 141 0.47 -7.59 13.06
CA GLU A 141 0.28 -6.15 12.94
C GLU A 141 1.28 -5.38 13.82
N PHE A 142 1.63 -4.16 13.43
CA PHE A 142 2.52 -3.29 14.19
C PHE A 142 1.80 -2.02 14.62
N ASN A 143 1.79 -1.78 15.93
CA ASN A 143 1.12 -0.66 16.57
C ASN A 143 2.13 0.17 17.37
N LEU A 144 2.52 1.34 16.85
CA LEU A 144 3.45 2.30 17.47
C LEU A 144 4.82 1.73 17.85
N LYS A 145 4.87 0.88 18.88
CA LYS A 145 6.05 0.27 19.51
C LYS A 145 5.99 -1.26 19.62
N TRP A 146 4.81 -1.86 19.58
CA TRP A 146 4.63 -3.30 19.82
C TRP A 146 4.00 -3.99 18.62
N LEU A 147 4.19 -5.31 18.61
CA LEU A 147 3.57 -6.19 17.63
C LEU A 147 2.33 -6.78 18.25
N ASP A 148 1.28 -6.84 17.46
CA ASP A 148 0.05 -7.52 17.78
C ASP A 148 0.08 -8.86 17.03
N GLU A 149 0.25 -9.96 17.76
CA GLU A 149 0.43 -11.32 17.24
C GLU A 149 -0.88 -11.89 16.69
N LYS A 150 -1.39 -11.24 15.65
CA LYS A 150 -2.57 -11.65 14.90
C LYS A 150 -2.34 -11.45 13.41
N MET A 151 -3.02 -12.25 12.62
CA MET A 151 -3.09 -12.13 11.17
C MET A 151 -4.55 -12.26 10.75
N THR A 152 -5.03 -11.30 9.98
CA THR A 152 -6.40 -11.32 9.45
C THR A 152 -6.48 -12.16 8.18
N HIS A 153 -7.67 -12.63 7.81
CA HIS A 153 -7.88 -13.38 6.57
C HIS A 153 -7.47 -12.58 5.33
N LEU A 154 -7.67 -11.25 5.33
CA LEU A 154 -7.27 -10.41 4.20
C LEU A 154 -5.77 -10.47 3.95
N ALA A 155 -4.94 -10.52 5.00
CA ALA A 155 -3.49 -10.61 4.87
C ALA A 155 -3.02 -11.89 4.14
N CYS A 156 -3.85 -12.92 4.01
CA CYS A 156 -3.50 -14.13 3.26
C CYS A 156 -3.24 -13.88 1.77
N PHE A 157 -3.71 -12.76 1.20
CA PHE A 157 -3.38 -12.37 -0.18
C PHE A 157 -1.85 -12.24 -0.41
N SER A 158 -1.10 -11.92 0.66
CA SER A 158 0.33 -11.63 0.59
C SER A 158 1.14 -12.82 0.06
N GLY A 159 0.70 -14.06 0.30
CA GLY A 159 1.37 -15.25 -0.22
C GLY A 159 1.42 -15.25 -1.74
N GLY A 160 0.28 -14.99 -2.39
CA GLY A 160 0.21 -14.89 -3.86
C GLY A 160 0.96 -13.67 -4.41
N MET A 161 0.92 -12.55 -3.69
CA MET A 161 1.66 -11.34 -4.06
C MET A 161 3.18 -11.56 -4.03
N LEU A 162 3.70 -12.18 -2.97
CA LEU A 162 5.13 -12.48 -2.82
C LEU A 162 5.60 -13.46 -3.89
N ALA A 163 4.84 -14.52 -4.16
CA ALA A 163 5.11 -15.47 -5.23
C ALA A 163 5.14 -14.78 -6.62
N LEU A 164 4.17 -13.91 -6.90
CA LEU A 164 4.15 -13.12 -8.14
C LEU A 164 5.37 -12.19 -8.25
N GLY A 165 5.76 -11.53 -7.15
CA GLY A 165 6.93 -10.66 -7.10
C GLY A 165 8.24 -11.40 -7.39
N ALA A 166 8.42 -12.58 -6.77
CA ALA A 166 9.59 -13.44 -6.99
C ALA A 166 9.67 -13.98 -8.42
N HIS A 167 8.52 -14.36 -9.00
CA HIS A 167 8.47 -14.88 -10.35
C HIS A 167 8.79 -13.81 -11.42
N THR A 168 8.39 -12.55 -11.18
CA THR A 168 8.45 -11.50 -12.20
C THR A 168 9.76 -10.73 -12.26
N LEU A 169 10.52 -10.69 -11.16
CA LEU A 169 11.91 -10.22 -11.12
C LEU A 169 12.64 -10.90 -9.97
N GLN A 170 13.72 -11.61 -10.29
CA GLN A 170 14.57 -12.21 -9.28
C GLN A 170 15.43 -11.14 -8.60
N THR A 171 15.24 -11.01 -7.30
CA THR A 171 16.02 -10.18 -6.39
C THR A 171 16.60 -11.08 -5.29
N PRO A 172 17.58 -10.62 -4.49
CA PRO A 172 18.03 -11.36 -3.31
C PRO A 172 16.89 -11.74 -2.36
N GLN A 173 15.82 -10.94 -2.30
CA GLN A 173 14.61 -11.19 -1.53
C GLN A 173 13.73 -12.30 -2.12
N SER A 174 13.83 -12.59 -3.41
CA SER A 174 12.98 -13.59 -4.07
C SER A 174 13.16 -14.99 -3.47
N ALA A 175 14.36 -15.31 -2.96
CA ALA A 175 14.62 -16.56 -2.23
C ALA A 175 13.98 -16.61 -0.83
N ARG A 176 13.59 -15.46 -0.25
CA ARG A 176 12.83 -15.38 1.00
C ARG A 176 11.32 -15.46 0.78
N TYR A 177 10.87 -15.25 -0.46
CA TYR A 177 9.46 -15.25 -0.84
C TYR A 177 8.96 -16.66 -1.23
N MET A 178 9.89 -17.58 -1.53
CA MET A 178 9.68 -18.98 -1.88
C MET A 178 10.13 -19.89 -0.74
#